data_AF-E1ZNA7-F1
#
_entry.id   AF-E1ZNA7-F1
#
_cell.length_a   1.000
_cell.length_b   1.000
_cell.length_c   1.000
_cell.angle_alpha   90.00
_cell.angle_beta   90.00
_cell.angle_gamma   90.00
#
_symmetry.space_group_name_H-M   'P 1'
#
loop_
_entity.id
_entity.type
_entity.pdbx_description
1 polymer ?
#
loop_
_entity_poly.entity_id
_entity_poly.type
_entity_poly.pdbx_seq_one_letter_code
_entity_poly.pdbx_strand_id
1 'polypeptide(L)'
;MRAFKSYVLPTLSYGAEIWAPQLILQGRTACERVQLEYLRGLLGVRDSTPALTVLAETGQLPLPAYWTLQVARFVSNLQAMGGERVARLAMLDSVALAADTDTGLPLARQPWAAQVSRVLAAAGAPCDLTADEGVAIPELAEALLERHVASYTHASVKVQRYIEDVWGGSISAEAYTPASFLCDVPERRRRVRLAQWRTGSHWMAEETGRWQRLDRTQRPCPHCQAPLEDVRHAVYDCGMAMVYDYGLGRG
;
A
#
# COMPACT_ATOMS: atom_id res chain seq x y z
N MET A 1 -5.43 11.75 -3.48
CA MET A 1 -5.97 10.57 -2.77
C MET A 1 -7.46 10.36 -2.96
N ARG A 2 -8.32 11.40 -2.98
CA ARG A 2 -9.77 11.24 -3.22
C ARG A 2 -10.07 10.49 -4.53
N ALA A 3 -9.44 10.85 -5.64
CA ALA A 3 -9.64 10.16 -6.92
C ALA A 3 -9.31 8.66 -6.88
N PHE A 4 -8.25 8.25 -6.16
CA PHE A 4 -7.94 6.83 -5.97
C PHE A 4 -9.09 6.10 -5.27
N LYS A 5 -9.53 6.63 -4.13
CA LYS A 5 -10.62 6.02 -3.33
C LYS A 5 -11.97 6.02 -4.05
N SER A 6 -12.22 7.02 -4.90
CA SER A 6 -13.51 7.17 -5.60
C SER A 6 -13.62 6.38 -6.91
N TYR A 7 -12.51 6.15 -7.63
CA TYR A 7 -12.56 5.56 -8.98
C TYR A 7 -11.72 4.30 -9.12
N VAL A 8 -10.48 4.33 -8.62
CA VAL A 8 -9.53 3.22 -8.80
C VAL A 8 -9.84 2.08 -7.85
N LEU A 9 -9.96 2.37 -6.56
CA LEU A 9 -10.23 1.36 -5.54
C LEU A 9 -11.52 0.57 -5.83
N PRO A 10 -12.67 1.20 -6.14
CA PRO A 10 -13.88 0.43 -6.48
C PRO A 10 -13.70 -0.49 -7.69
N THR A 11 -12.96 -0.04 -8.72
CA THR A 11 -12.68 -0.85 -9.90
C THR A 11 -11.83 -2.07 -9.55
N LEU A 12 -10.81 -1.90 -8.71
CA LEU A 12 -9.95 -2.99 -8.23
C LEU A 12 -10.68 -3.93 -7.26
N SER A 13 -11.68 -3.42 -6.55
CA SER A 13 -12.43 -4.14 -5.53
C SER A 13 -13.72 -4.78 -6.02
N TYR A 14 -14.07 -4.64 -7.29
CA TYR A 14 -15.36 -5.09 -7.78
C TYR A 14 -15.57 -6.59 -7.55
N GLY A 15 -16.57 -6.95 -6.75
CA GLY A 15 -16.92 -8.33 -6.43
C GLY A 15 -15.88 -9.08 -5.59
N ALA A 16 -14.90 -8.37 -5.01
CA ALA A 16 -13.83 -8.99 -4.25
C ALA A 16 -14.35 -9.74 -3.02
N GLU A 17 -15.39 -9.20 -2.38
CA GLU A 17 -16.10 -9.81 -1.26
C GLU A 17 -16.81 -11.12 -1.60
N ILE A 18 -17.17 -11.32 -2.88
CA ILE A 18 -17.97 -12.46 -3.34
C ILE A 18 -17.08 -13.56 -3.94
N TRP A 19 -16.11 -13.22 -4.81
CA TRP A 19 -15.41 -14.22 -5.63
C TRP A 19 -13.91 -14.34 -5.35
N ALA A 20 -13.34 -13.39 -4.62
CA ALA A 20 -11.91 -13.27 -4.44
C ALA A 20 -11.35 -13.32 -2.99
N PRO A 21 -12.04 -13.83 -1.94
CA PRO A 21 -11.42 -13.94 -0.61
C PRO A 21 -10.06 -14.67 -0.62
N GLN A 22 -9.91 -15.72 -1.43
CA GLN A 22 -8.65 -16.44 -1.62
C GLN A 22 -7.50 -15.55 -2.10
N LEU A 23 -7.75 -14.51 -2.90
CA LEU A 23 -6.70 -13.64 -3.43
C LEU A 23 -6.06 -12.77 -2.33
N ILE A 24 -6.80 -12.49 -1.25
CA ILE A 24 -6.31 -11.72 -0.09
C ILE A 24 -5.11 -12.43 0.55
N LEU A 25 -5.14 -13.76 0.64
CA LEU A 25 -4.10 -14.57 1.29
C LEU A 25 -2.98 -15.02 0.34
N GLN A 26 -3.18 -14.92 -0.97
CA GLN A 26 -2.17 -15.30 -1.95
C GLN A 26 -1.04 -14.26 -2.06
N GLY A 27 -1.37 -12.98 -1.87
CA GLY A 27 -0.43 -11.86 -2.00
C GLY A 27 0.03 -11.60 -3.44
N ARG A 28 0.45 -10.36 -3.72
CA ARG A 28 0.96 -9.88 -5.03
C ARG A 28 0.03 -10.18 -6.20
N THR A 29 -1.22 -9.75 -6.07
CA THR A 29 -2.22 -9.89 -7.13
C THR A 29 -1.96 -8.93 -8.29
N ALA A 30 -2.55 -9.23 -9.47
CA ALA A 30 -2.55 -8.29 -10.59
C ALA A 30 -3.17 -6.94 -10.20
N CYS A 31 -4.13 -6.93 -9.28
CA CYS A 31 -4.80 -5.72 -8.80
C CYS A 31 -3.87 -4.86 -7.91
N GLU A 32 -3.04 -5.47 -7.07
CA GLU A 32 -2.00 -4.75 -6.31
C GLU A 32 -0.97 -4.10 -7.24
N ARG A 33 -0.64 -4.75 -8.36
CA ARG A 33 0.22 -4.15 -9.39
C ARG A 33 -0.41 -2.88 -9.95
N VAL A 34 -1.68 -2.92 -10.33
CA VAL A 34 -2.42 -1.74 -10.84
C VAL A 34 -2.54 -0.64 -9.78
N GLN A 35 -2.78 -1.00 -8.50
CA GLN A 35 -2.76 -0.04 -7.39
C GLN A 35 -1.42 0.70 -7.35
N LEU A 36 -0.31 -0.03 -7.35
CA LEU A 36 1.02 0.56 -7.26
C LEU A 36 1.41 1.35 -8.51
N GLU A 37 1.04 0.90 -9.71
CA GLU A 37 1.23 1.64 -10.96
C GLU A 37 0.53 3.01 -10.91
N TYR A 38 -0.73 3.04 -10.47
CA TYR A 38 -1.46 4.28 -10.29
C TYR A 38 -0.78 5.22 -9.28
N LEU A 39 -0.40 4.70 -8.11
CA LEU A 39 0.23 5.49 -7.06
C LEU A 39 1.62 6.01 -7.47
N ARG A 40 2.42 5.19 -8.18
CA ARG A 40 3.72 5.61 -8.74
C ARG A 40 3.54 6.69 -9.80
N GLY A 41 2.57 6.55 -10.69
CA GLY A 41 2.26 7.57 -11.70
C GLY A 41 1.79 8.89 -11.10
N LEU A 42 1.06 8.83 -9.98
CA LEU A 42 0.66 10.02 -9.22
C LEU A 42 1.87 10.74 -8.61
N LEU A 43 2.79 9.98 -8.01
CA LEU A 43 4.02 10.52 -7.41
C LEU A 43 5.08 10.88 -8.46
N GLY A 44 4.97 10.35 -9.68
CA GLY A 44 5.98 10.49 -10.74
C GLY A 44 7.30 9.79 -10.39
N VAL A 45 7.25 8.71 -9.63
CA VAL A 45 8.42 7.92 -9.21
C VAL A 45 8.62 6.71 -10.12
N ARG A 46 9.78 6.07 -10.03
CA ARG A 46 10.14 4.91 -10.87
C ARG A 46 9.40 3.64 -10.45
N ASP A 47 9.29 2.70 -11.38
CA ASP A 47 8.72 1.37 -11.09
C ASP A 47 9.52 0.59 -10.04
N SER A 48 10.84 0.85 -9.97
CA SER A 48 11.74 0.28 -8.97
C SER A 48 11.62 0.91 -7.57
N THR A 49 10.75 1.91 -7.38
CA THR A 49 10.49 2.48 -6.05
C THR A 49 9.74 1.46 -5.20
N PRO A 50 10.25 1.15 -3.98
CA PRO A 50 9.64 0.15 -3.10
C PRO A 50 8.17 0.43 -2.82
N ALA A 51 7.34 -0.62 -2.84
CA ALA A 51 5.90 -0.51 -2.61
C ALA A 51 5.59 0.13 -1.26
N LEU A 52 6.29 -0.27 -0.19
CA LEU A 52 6.11 0.30 1.16
C LEU A 52 6.38 1.81 1.22
N THR A 53 7.38 2.31 0.48
CA THR A 53 7.65 3.74 0.38
C THR A 53 6.51 4.47 -0.34
N VAL A 54 6.01 3.91 -1.45
CA VAL A 54 4.88 4.48 -2.20
C VAL A 54 3.61 4.53 -1.34
N LEU A 55 3.33 3.45 -0.61
CA LEU A 55 2.18 3.35 0.29
C LEU A 55 2.29 4.36 1.45
N ALA A 56 3.48 4.50 2.06
CA ALA A 56 3.73 5.48 3.13
C ALA A 56 3.51 6.91 2.64
N GLU A 57 4.11 7.31 1.51
CA GLU A 57 3.95 8.66 0.96
C GLU A 57 2.47 8.98 0.66
N THR A 58 1.69 7.98 0.25
CA THR A 58 0.28 8.16 -0.15
C THR A 58 -0.73 7.87 0.97
N GLY A 59 -0.28 7.40 2.13
CA GLY A 59 -1.14 6.94 3.23
C GLY A 59 -2.15 5.88 2.80
N GLN A 60 -1.79 5.03 1.83
CA GLN A 60 -2.65 3.94 1.37
C GLN A 60 -2.25 2.62 2.02
N LEU A 61 -3.24 1.80 2.33
CA LEU A 61 -3.00 0.41 2.71
C LEU A 61 -2.81 -0.46 1.46
N PRO A 62 -2.19 -1.65 1.59
CA PRO A 62 -2.16 -2.61 0.51
C PRO A 62 -3.58 -3.11 0.21
N LEU A 63 -3.85 -3.44 -1.06
CA LEU A 63 -5.19 -3.85 -1.51
C LEU A 63 -5.84 -4.99 -0.69
N PRO A 64 -5.11 -6.03 -0.23
CA PRO A 64 -5.67 -7.06 0.64
C PRO A 64 -6.31 -6.53 1.92
N ALA A 65 -5.82 -5.43 2.49
CA ALA A 65 -6.44 -4.82 3.67
C ALA A 65 -7.82 -4.23 3.34
N TYR A 66 -7.94 -3.54 2.20
CA TYR A 66 -9.23 -3.02 1.74
C TYR A 66 -10.23 -4.15 1.46
N TRP A 67 -9.80 -5.20 0.76
CA TRP A 67 -10.64 -6.36 0.47
C TRP A 67 -11.06 -7.11 1.72
N THR A 68 -10.18 -7.26 2.71
CA THR A 68 -10.51 -7.87 4.01
C THR A 68 -11.66 -7.11 4.68
N LEU A 69 -11.59 -5.78 4.72
CA LEU A 69 -12.67 -4.96 5.26
C LEU A 69 -13.97 -5.05 4.46
N GLN A 70 -13.89 -5.19 3.15
CA GLN A 70 -15.07 -5.39 2.30
C GLN A 70 -15.73 -6.74 2.55
N VAL A 71 -14.94 -7.81 2.61
CA VAL A 71 -15.40 -9.16 3.00
C VAL A 71 -16.07 -9.11 4.37
N ALA A 72 -15.41 -8.51 5.37
CA ALA A 72 -15.96 -8.42 6.72
C ALA A 72 -17.30 -7.66 6.76
N ARG A 73 -17.39 -6.51 6.08
CA ARG A 73 -18.65 -5.74 5.99
C ARG A 73 -19.74 -6.52 5.28
N PHE A 74 -19.40 -7.24 4.21
CA PHE A 74 -20.34 -8.06 3.47
C PHE A 74 -20.88 -9.20 4.35
N VAL A 75 -20.01 -9.89 5.08
CA VAL A 75 -20.38 -10.92 6.06
C VAL A 75 -21.28 -10.35 7.16
N SER A 76 -20.89 -9.24 7.79
CA SER A 76 -21.73 -8.61 8.82
C SER A 76 -23.11 -8.24 8.29
N ASN A 77 -23.19 -7.77 7.04
CA ASN A 77 -24.47 -7.48 6.41
C ASN A 77 -25.30 -8.75 6.19
N LEU A 78 -24.69 -9.87 5.79
CA LEU A 78 -25.38 -11.15 5.62
C LEU A 78 -25.88 -11.73 6.94
N GLN A 79 -25.10 -11.62 8.02
CA GLN A 79 -25.48 -12.06 9.37
C GLN A 79 -26.66 -11.26 9.92
N ALA A 80 -26.70 -9.95 9.64
CA ALA A 80 -27.81 -9.08 10.03
C ALA A 80 -29.11 -9.29 9.20
N MET A 81 -29.09 -10.10 8.14
CA MET A 81 -30.27 -10.38 7.33
C MET A 81 -31.20 -11.40 8.00
N GLY A 82 -32.51 -11.30 7.71
CA GLY A 82 -33.48 -12.35 8.05
C GLY A 82 -33.11 -13.70 7.43
N GLY A 83 -33.42 -14.79 8.14
CA GLY A 83 -33.08 -16.16 7.74
C GLY A 83 -33.74 -16.62 6.43
N GLU A 84 -34.81 -15.96 6.01
CA GLU A 84 -35.53 -16.21 4.76
C GLU A 84 -34.86 -15.58 3.53
N ARG A 85 -33.89 -14.69 3.72
CA ARG A 85 -33.20 -14.01 2.62
C ARG A 85 -32.29 -15.00 1.91
N VAL A 86 -32.47 -15.12 0.59
CA VAL A 86 -31.67 -16.02 -0.27
C VAL A 86 -30.16 -15.84 -0.07
N ALA A 87 -29.69 -14.61 0.11
CA ALA A 87 -28.28 -14.34 0.33
C ALA A 87 -27.76 -14.94 1.66
N ARG A 88 -28.57 -14.89 2.72
CA ARG A 88 -28.24 -15.49 4.02
C ARG A 88 -28.30 -17.02 3.94
N LEU A 89 -29.32 -17.58 3.28
CA LEU A 89 -29.42 -19.01 3.03
C LEU A 89 -28.21 -19.53 2.24
N ALA A 90 -27.80 -18.83 1.17
CA ALA A 90 -26.63 -19.20 0.38
C ALA A 90 -25.32 -19.17 1.19
N MET A 91 -25.19 -18.22 2.13
CA MET A 91 -24.06 -18.21 3.07
C MET A 91 -24.09 -19.42 3.99
N LEU A 92 -25.24 -19.74 4.60
CA LEU A 92 -25.39 -20.89 5.49
C LEU A 92 -25.15 -22.21 4.75
N ASP A 93 -25.65 -22.35 3.52
CA ASP A 93 -25.36 -23.50 2.66
C ASP A 93 -23.85 -23.59 2.38
N SER A 94 -23.19 -22.47 2.08
CA SER A 94 -21.74 -22.46 1.89
C SER A 94 -20.97 -22.84 3.16
N VAL A 95 -21.48 -22.52 4.36
CA VAL A 95 -20.90 -22.95 5.63
C VAL A 95 -21.07 -24.46 5.82
N ALA A 96 -22.25 -25.01 5.53
CA ALA A 96 -22.48 -26.46 5.57
C ALA A 96 -21.55 -27.21 4.62
N LEU A 97 -21.44 -26.75 3.37
CA LEU A 97 -20.49 -27.25 2.37
C LEU A 97 -19.03 -27.19 2.88
N ALA A 98 -18.65 -26.12 3.58
CA ALA A 98 -17.32 -25.97 4.14
C ALA A 98 -17.01 -27.00 5.23
N ALA A 99 -17.99 -27.37 6.05
CA ALA A 99 -17.84 -28.40 7.08
C ALA A 99 -17.56 -29.79 6.51
N ASP A 100 -18.14 -30.09 5.34
CA ASP A 100 -17.98 -31.37 4.64
C ASP A 100 -16.75 -31.40 3.70
N THR A 101 -16.09 -30.27 3.49
CA THR A 101 -14.97 -30.15 2.54
C THR A 101 -13.63 -30.54 3.17
N ASP A 102 -12.81 -31.29 2.43
CA ASP A 102 -11.43 -31.61 2.81
C ASP A 102 -10.57 -30.33 2.93
N THR A 103 -10.03 -30.12 4.13
CA THR A 103 -9.14 -29.00 4.47
C THR A 103 -7.81 -29.01 3.70
N GLY A 104 -7.43 -30.15 3.10
CA GLY A 104 -6.24 -30.28 2.25
C GLY A 104 -6.36 -29.64 0.86
N LEU A 105 -7.55 -29.24 0.42
CA LEU A 105 -7.75 -28.61 -0.89
C LEU A 105 -7.11 -27.21 -0.96
N PRO A 106 -6.58 -26.79 -2.13
CA PRO A 106 -6.17 -25.41 -2.35
C PRO A 106 -7.31 -24.44 -2.03
N LEU A 107 -6.99 -23.31 -1.38
CA LEU A 107 -7.98 -22.34 -0.90
C LEU A 107 -8.99 -21.91 -1.99
N ALA A 108 -8.51 -21.71 -3.22
CA ALA A 108 -9.35 -21.32 -4.36
C ALA A 108 -10.40 -22.38 -4.78
N ARG A 109 -10.27 -23.61 -4.30
CA ARG A 109 -11.22 -24.72 -4.53
C ARG A 109 -12.09 -25.03 -3.32
N GLN A 110 -11.88 -24.33 -2.20
CA GLN A 110 -12.72 -24.47 -1.03
C GLN A 110 -13.99 -23.62 -1.19
N PRO A 111 -15.11 -23.97 -0.54
CA PRO A 111 -16.32 -23.15 -0.50
C PRO A 111 -16.01 -21.73 -0.03
N TRP A 112 -16.79 -20.76 -0.49
CA TRP A 112 -16.59 -19.34 -0.17
C TRP A 112 -16.50 -19.09 1.34
N ALA A 113 -17.38 -19.70 2.14
CA ALA A 113 -17.36 -19.58 3.59
C ALA A 113 -16.03 -20.03 4.22
N ALA A 114 -15.45 -21.14 3.74
CA ALA A 114 -14.13 -21.61 4.22
C ALA A 114 -13.02 -20.58 3.90
N GLN A 115 -13.08 -19.96 2.71
CA GLN A 115 -12.13 -18.94 2.32
C GLN A 115 -12.25 -17.68 3.20
N VAL A 116 -13.48 -17.23 3.43
CA VAL A 116 -13.79 -16.08 4.28
C VAL A 116 -13.33 -16.31 5.71
N SER A 117 -13.67 -17.47 6.32
CA SER A 117 -13.23 -17.80 7.68
C SER A 117 -11.70 -17.76 7.81
N ARG A 118 -10.98 -18.26 6.80
CA ARG A 118 -9.51 -18.19 6.77
C ARG A 118 -8.98 -16.79 6.61
N VAL A 119 -9.60 -15.95 5.77
CA VAL A 119 -9.23 -14.54 5.60
C VAL A 119 -9.40 -13.78 6.91
N LEU A 120 -10.56 -13.91 7.55
CA LEU A 120 -10.88 -13.21 8.79
C LEU A 120 -10.00 -13.69 9.96
N ALA A 121 -9.77 -15.01 10.06
CA ALA A 121 -8.84 -15.56 11.05
C ALA A 121 -7.40 -15.07 10.83
N ALA A 122 -6.90 -15.08 9.59
CA ALA A 122 -5.57 -14.55 9.26
C ALA A 122 -5.47 -13.03 9.51
N ALA A 123 -6.59 -12.32 9.48
CA ALA A 123 -6.65 -10.92 9.79
C ALA A 123 -6.69 -10.61 11.30
N GLY A 124 -6.84 -11.63 12.16
CA GLY A 124 -6.95 -11.48 13.61
C GLY A 124 -8.39 -11.33 14.11
N ALA A 125 -9.38 -11.54 13.25
CA ALA A 125 -10.81 -11.41 13.59
C ALA A 125 -11.58 -12.68 13.21
N PRO A 126 -11.25 -13.87 13.76
CA PRO A 126 -12.03 -15.08 13.52
C PRO A 126 -13.50 -14.83 13.85
N CYS A 127 -14.40 -15.29 12.98
CA CYS A 127 -15.83 -15.01 13.06
C CYS A 127 -16.61 -16.30 12.83
N ASP A 128 -17.64 -16.53 13.66
CA ASP A 128 -18.65 -17.55 13.40
C ASP A 128 -19.67 -17.01 12.39
N LEU A 129 -19.56 -17.48 11.14
CA LEU A 129 -20.43 -17.06 10.04
C LEU A 129 -21.91 -17.47 10.23
N THR A 130 -22.22 -18.35 11.19
CA THR A 130 -23.60 -18.76 11.49
C THR A 130 -24.28 -17.87 12.52
N ALA A 131 -23.49 -17.11 13.30
CA ALA A 131 -24.00 -16.22 14.32
C ALA A 131 -24.73 -15.00 13.72
N ASP A 132 -25.67 -14.46 14.48
CA ASP A 132 -26.34 -13.19 14.16
C ASP A 132 -25.48 -11.96 14.55
N GLU A 133 -24.30 -12.18 15.15
CA GLU A 133 -23.36 -11.14 15.54
C GLU A 133 -22.35 -10.88 14.43
N GLY A 134 -22.31 -9.62 13.97
CA GLY A 134 -21.42 -9.17 12.91
C GLY A 134 -19.95 -9.08 13.33
N VAL A 135 -19.06 -8.93 12.34
CA VAL A 135 -17.64 -8.64 12.57
C VAL A 135 -17.46 -7.21 13.11
N ALA A 136 -16.60 -7.06 14.12
CA ALA A 136 -16.15 -5.79 14.68
C ALA A 136 -15.25 -5.02 13.68
N ILE A 137 -15.87 -4.29 12.75
CA ILE A 137 -15.17 -3.65 11.62
C ILE A 137 -14.15 -2.57 12.04
N PRO A 138 -14.42 -1.67 13.00
CA PRO A 138 -13.45 -0.68 13.45
C PRO A 138 -12.16 -1.31 13.98
N GLU A 139 -12.27 -2.31 14.84
CA GLU A 139 -11.18 -3.04 15.48
C GLU A 139 -10.38 -3.81 14.43
N LEU A 140 -11.06 -4.43 13.45
CA LEU A 140 -10.40 -5.07 12.32
C LEU A 140 -9.62 -4.06 11.47
N ALA A 141 -10.15 -2.86 11.24
CA ALA A 141 -9.45 -1.83 10.47
C ALA A 141 -8.18 -1.35 11.16
N GLU A 142 -8.23 -1.18 12.49
CA GLU A 142 -7.08 -0.85 13.33
C GLU A 142 -6.02 -1.95 13.28
N ALA A 143 -6.41 -3.21 13.53
CA ALA A 143 -5.50 -4.36 13.47
C ALA A 143 -4.83 -4.53 12.09
N LEU A 144 -5.55 -4.24 11.01
CA LEU A 144 -4.99 -4.26 9.65
C LEU A 144 -3.95 -3.14 9.43
N LEU A 145 -4.22 -1.94 9.95
CA LEU A 145 -3.28 -0.83 9.89
C LEU A 145 -2.04 -1.12 10.73
N GLU A 146 -2.19 -1.59 11.97
CA GLU A 146 -1.09 -1.96 12.85
C GLU A 146 -0.20 -3.03 12.21
N ARG A 147 -0.80 -4.08 11.65
CA ARG A 147 -0.06 -5.13 10.96
C ARG A 147 0.69 -4.60 9.74
N HIS A 148 0.10 -3.67 8.99
CA HIS A 148 0.75 -3.02 7.86
C HIS A 148 1.93 -2.16 8.32
N VAL A 149 1.76 -1.35 9.36
CA VAL A 149 2.84 -0.54 9.95
C VAL A 149 3.97 -1.42 10.50
N ALA A 150 3.63 -2.53 11.16
CA ALA A 150 4.61 -3.50 11.65
C ALA A 150 5.46 -4.11 10.51
N SER A 151 4.92 -4.20 9.29
CA SER A 151 5.68 -4.72 8.13
C SER A 151 6.91 -3.86 7.76
N TYR A 152 6.93 -2.59 8.16
CA TYR A 152 8.06 -1.70 7.91
C TYR A 152 9.30 -2.07 8.73
N THR A 153 9.16 -2.75 9.86
CA THR A 153 10.30 -3.17 10.72
C THR A 153 11.22 -4.16 10.02
N HIS A 154 10.67 -5.01 9.15
CA HIS A 154 11.41 -6.04 8.40
C HIS A 154 11.63 -5.62 6.93
N ALA A 155 11.44 -4.35 6.60
CA ALA A 155 11.57 -3.87 5.25
C ALA A 155 13.04 -3.78 4.79
N SER A 156 13.24 -3.73 3.47
CA SER A 156 14.57 -3.60 2.87
C SER A 156 15.34 -2.36 3.36
N VAL A 157 16.67 -2.39 3.29
CA VAL A 157 17.56 -1.26 3.65
C VAL A 157 17.14 0.06 2.99
N LYS A 158 16.65 0.02 1.74
CA LYS A 158 16.16 1.23 1.04
C LYS A 158 14.93 1.82 1.72
N VAL A 159 14.03 0.99 2.24
CA VAL A 159 12.84 1.44 2.97
C VAL A 159 13.24 1.93 4.36
N GLN A 160 14.15 1.25 5.06
CA GLN A 160 14.66 1.72 6.36
C GLN A 160 15.27 3.11 6.27
N ARG A 161 16.13 3.33 5.27
CA ARG A 161 16.71 4.65 5.02
C ARG A 161 15.65 5.73 4.76
N TYR A 162 14.60 5.39 4.00
CA TYR A 162 13.48 6.30 3.81
C TYR A 162 12.77 6.62 5.14
N ILE A 163 12.54 5.62 6.00
CA ILE A 163 11.91 5.86 7.32
C ILE A 163 12.78 6.78 8.17
N GLU A 164 14.09 6.54 8.23
CA GLU A 164 15.04 7.36 9.00
C GLU A 164 15.12 8.80 8.44
N ASP A 165 15.44 8.94 7.16
CA ASP A 165 15.76 10.23 6.54
C ASP A 165 14.52 11.09 6.26
N VAL A 166 13.35 10.47 6.05
CA VAL A 166 12.14 11.16 5.58
C VAL A 166 11.00 11.13 6.59
N TRP A 167 10.84 10.01 7.31
CA TRP A 167 9.78 9.86 8.32
C TRP A 167 10.25 10.25 9.73
N GLY A 168 11.56 10.38 9.94
CA GLY A 168 12.14 10.77 11.23
C GLY A 168 12.32 9.61 12.22
N GLY A 169 12.36 8.36 11.73
CA GLY A 169 12.81 7.21 12.52
C GLY A 169 11.84 6.03 12.60
N SER A 170 10.57 6.25 12.95
CA SER A 170 9.58 5.15 13.02
C SER A 170 8.24 5.56 12.45
N ILE A 171 7.56 4.59 11.83
CA ILE A 171 6.17 4.73 11.38
C ILE A 171 5.27 4.15 12.47
N SER A 172 4.25 4.92 12.87
CA SER A 172 3.19 4.46 13.77
C SER A 172 1.83 4.49 13.05
N ALA A 173 0.84 3.79 13.58
CA ALA A 173 -0.52 3.78 13.03
C ALA A 173 -1.15 5.18 13.05
N GLU A 174 -0.94 5.94 14.13
CA GLU A 174 -1.48 7.30 14.31
C GLU A 174 -0.87 8.29 13.31
N ALA A 175 0.42 8.13 13.01
CA ALA A 175 1.13 8.97 12.06
C ALA A 175 0.94 8.54 10.59
N TYR A 176 0.30 7.39 10.33
CA TYR A 176 0.16 6.80 8.99
C TYR A 176 -0.88 7.55 8.15
N THR A 177 -0.48 8.71 7.64
CA THR A 177 -1.31 9.59 6.83
C THR A 177 -0.59 9.96 5.52
N PRO A 178 -1.32 10.39 4.47
CA PRO A 178 -0.69 10.84 3.25
C PRO A 178 0.26 12.01 3.52
N ALA A 179 1.44 12.00 2.89
CA ALA A 179 2.42 13.06 3.06
C ALA A 179 1.84 14.44 2.69
N SER A 180 2.06 15.45 3.55
CA SER A 180 1.35 16.72 3.49
C SER A 180 1.55 17.48 2.16
N PHE A 181 2.74 17.37 1.56
CA PHE A 181 3.05 18.03 0.28
C PHE A 181 2.12 17.60 -0.87
N LEU A 182 1.46 16.45 -0.77
CA LEU A 182 0.45 16.02 -1.75
C LEU A 182 -0.75 16.97 -1.81
N CYS A 183 -1.03 17.66 -0.71
CA CYS A 183 -2.08 18.66 -0.58
C CYS A 183 -1.50 20.08 -0.59
N ASP A 184 -0.39 20.31 0.12
CA ASP A 184 0.14 21.66 0.39
C ASP A 184 0.79 22.29 -0.85
N VAL A 185 1.31 21.48 -1.78
CA VAL A 185 1.99 21.98 -2.97
C VAL A 185 1.04 21.90 -4.17
N PRO A 186 0.52 23.02 -4.69
CA PRO A 186 -0.52 23.02 -5.71
C PRO A 186 -0.01 22.64 -7.11
N GLU A 187 1.25 22.96 -7.42
CA GLU A 187 1.83 22.68 -8.73
C GLU A 187 2.26 21.20 -8.83
N ARG A 188 1.69 20.47 -9.81
CA ARG A 188 1.98 19.04 -10.02
C ARG A 188 3.47 18.78 -10.21
N ARG A 189 4.16 19.63 -10.99
CA ARG A 189 5.58 19.47 -11.29
C ARG A 189 6.43 19.51 -10.02
N ARG A 190 6.14 20.44 -9.11
CA ARG A 190 6.82 20.57 -7.81
C ARG A 190 6.51 19.39 -6.89
N ARG A 191 5.24 18.95 -6.83
CA ARG A 191 4.88 17.73 -6.08
C ARG A 191 5.65 16.50 -6.54
N VAL A 192 5.72 16.28 -7.85
CA VAL A 192 6.45 15.15 -8.42
C VAL A 192 7.93 15.20 -8.04
N ARG A 193 8.57 16.37 -8.14
CA ARG A 193 9.97 16.49 -7.71
C ARG A 193 10.17 16.23 -6.23
N LEU A 194 9.30 16.76 -5.37
CA LEU A 194 9.36 16.50 -3.94
C LEU A 194 9.21 15.01 -3.62
N ALA A 195 8.24 14.34 -4.25
CA ALA A 195 8.10 12.89 -4.13
C ALA A 195 9.36 12.17 -4.60
N GLN A 196 9.91 12.54 -5.76
CA GLN A 196 11.15 11.94 -6.28
C GLN A 196 12.34 12.12 -5.34
N TRP A 197 12.51 13.30 -4.75
CA TRP A 197 13.56 13.56 -3.77
C TRP A 197 13.37 12.73 -2.50
N ARG A 198 12.15 12.74 -1.94
CA ARG A 198 11.81 11.96 -0.75
C ARG A 198 11.99 10.46 -0.95
N THR A 199 11.70 9.93 -2.14
CA THR A 199 11.77 8.49 -2.40
C THR A 199 13.07 8.02 -3.06
N GLY A 200 14.09 8.89 -3.18
CA GLY A 200 15.36 8.56 -3.86
C GLY A 200 15.16 8.19 -5.34
N SER A 201 14.17 8.78 -6.00
CA SER A 201 13.80 8.57 -7.41
C SER A 201 14.26 9.73 -8.29
N HIS A 202 15.42 10.29 -8.00
CA HIS A 202 16.03 11.42 -8.72
C HIS A 202 17.34 11.00 -9.42
N TRP A 203 17.96 11.95 -10.11
CA TRP A 203 19.14 11.75 -10.96
C TRP A 203 20.42 12.41 -10.45
N MET A 204 20.42 12.87 -9.19
CA MET A 204 21.62 13.47 -8.58
C MET A 204 22.72 12.42 -8.41
N ALA A 205 23.96 12.87 -8.24
CA ALA A 205 25.13 12.02 -8.12
C ALA A 205 25.01 10.98 -6.99
N GLU A 206 24.33 11.30 -5.88
CA GLU A 206 24.06 10.33 -4.82
C GLU A 206 23.37 9.06 -5.34
N GLU A 207 22.31 9.20 -6.13
CA GLU A 207 21.52 8.07 -6.62
C GLU A 207 22.12 7.45 -7.88
N THR A 208 22.60 8.24 -8.83
CA THR A 208 23.21 7.72 -10.06
C THR A 208 24.53 7.00 -9.77
N GLY A 209 25.36 7.54 -8.88
CA GLY A 209 26.59 6.90 -8.43
C GLY A 209 26.34 5.62 -7.63
N ARG A 210 25.21 5.53 -6.90
CA ARG A 210 24.80 4.29 -6.21
C ARG A 210 24.57 3.15 -7.20
N TRP A 211 23.94 3.41 -8.36
CA TRP A 211 23.71 2.37 -9.37
C TRP A 211 25.02 1.89 -10.01
N GLN A 212 26.03 2.75 -10.03
CA GLN A 212 27.38 2.44 -10.49
C GLN A 212 28.28 1.85 -9.38
N ARG A 213 27.75 1.67 -8.16
CA ARG A 213 28.48 1.18 -6.97
C ARG A 213 29.69 2.05 -6.60
N LEU A 214 29.64 3.34 -6.91
CA LEU A 214 30.67 4.30 -6.49
C LEU A 214 30.55 4.58 -4.99
N ASP A 215 31.66 4.85 -4.30
CA ASP A 215 31.60 5.30 -2.91
C ASP A 215 30.91 6.68 -2.79
N ARG A 216 30.33 7.05 -1.63
CA ARG A 216 29.70 8.39 -1.46
C ARG A 216 30.70 9.53 -1.72
N THR A 217 31.97 9.35 -1.37
CA THR A 217 33.04 10.32 -1.61
C THR A 217 33.35 10.55 -3.10
N GLN A 218 32.90 9.63 -3.97
CA GLN A 218 33.09 9.66 -5.42
C GLN A 218 31.84 10.17 -6.15
N ARG A 219 30.92 10.84 -5.46
CA ARG A 219 29.65 11.34 -6.00
C ARG A 219 29.53 12.87 -5.87
N PRO A 220 30.52 13.65 -6.32
CA PRO A 220 30.55 15.09 -6.10
C PRO A 220 29.44 15.82 -6.89
N CYS A 221 29.11 17.02 -6.42
CA CYS A 221 28.24 17.92 -7.15
C CYS A 221 28.92 18.42 -8.44
N PRO A 222 28.29 18.22 -9.62
CA PRO A 222 28.84 18.67 -10.89
C PRO A 222 28.84 20.20 -11.04
N HIS A 223 28.20 20.93 -10.12
CA HIS A 223 27.97 22.37 -10.24
C HIS A 223 28.83 23.24 -9.33
N CYS A 224 29.07 22.83 -8.09
CA CYS A 224 29.78 23.66 -7.11
C CYS A 224 30.87 22.92 -6.33
N GLN A 225 31.37 21.81 -6.89
CA GLN A 225 32.49 21.01 -6.34
C GLN A 225 32.26 20.45 -4.92
N ALA A 226 31.02 20.48 -4.41
CA ALA A 226 30.70 19.84 -3.14
C ALA A 226 31.00 18.34 -3.19
N PRO A 227 31.48 17.73 -2.08
CA PRO A 227 31.95 16.34 -2.08
C PRO A 227 30.84 15.31 -2.33
N LEU A 228 29.58 15.67 -2.10
CA LEU A 228 28.41 14.84 -2.37
C LEU A 228 27.28 15.69 -2.94
N GLU A 229 26.67 15.21 -4.03
CA GLU A 229 25.38 15.74 -4.50
C GLU A 229 24.21 14.91 -3.96
N ASP A 230 23.64 15.36 -2.85
CA ASP A 230 22.40 14.84 -2.29
C ASP A 230 21.27 15.88 -2.36
N VAL A 231 20.06 15.48 -1.94
CA VAL A 231 18.87 16.34 -1.96
C VAL A 231 19.07 17.60 -1.11
N ARG A 232 19.68 17.46 0.08
CA ARG A 232 19.90 18.60 0.99
C ARG A 232 20.81 19.63 0.32
N HIS A 233 21.93 19.16 -0.23
CA HIS A 233 22.87 19.98 -0.96
C HIS A 233 22.18 20.71 -2.13
N ALA A 234 21.46 19.97 -2.98
CA ALA A 234 20.81 20.54 -4.16
C ALA A 234 19.77 21.62 -3.82
N VAL A 235 19.09 21.50 -2.67
CA VAL A 235 18.01 22.40 -2.26
C VAL A 235 18.52 23.61 -1.49
N TYR A 236 19.48 23.43 -0.58
CA TYR A 236 19.84 24.45 0.40
C TYR A 236 21.23 25.04 0.20
N ASP A 237 22.17 24.29 -0.38
CA ASP A 237 23.58 24.65 -0.38
C ASP A 237 24.12 24.94 -1.80
N CYS A 238 23.50 24.37 -2.83
CA CYS A 238 23.92 24.55 -4.21
C CYS A 238 23.32 25.85 -4.78
N GLY A 239 24.17 26.74 -5.31
CA GLY A 239 23.76 28.02 -5.92
C GLY A 239 22.89 27.91 -7.18
N MET A 240 22.45 26.71 -7.56
CA MET A 240 21.67 26.42 -8.78
C MET A 240 20.27 25.85 -8.50
N ALA A 241 19.65 26.14 -7.34
CA ALA A 241 18.29 25.67 -7.02
C ALA A 241 17.23 25.89 -8.14
N MET A 242 17.48 26.79 -9.10
CA MET A 242 16.63 27.03 -10.29
C MET A 242 16.92 26.19 -11.55
N VAL A 243 18.09 25.53 -11.71
CA VAL A 243 18.41 24.81 -12.97
C VAL A 243 17.78 23.40 -13.02
N TYR A 244 17.61 22.79 -11.86
CA TYR A 244 16.75 21.60 -11.71
C TYR A 244 15.27 21.88 -12.03
N ASP A 245 14.89 23.17 -12.14
CA ASP A 245 13.56 23.59 -12.57
C ASP A 245 13.37 23.55 -14.10
N TYR A 246 14.42 23.42 -14.93
CA TYR A 246 14.27 23.60 -16.39
C TYR A 246 14.92 22.55 -17.29
N GLY A 247 15.68 21.58 -16.79
CA GLY A 247 16.29 20.59 -17.68
C GLY A 247 16.61 19.28 -17.00
N LEU A 248 15.74 18.28 -17.18
CA LEU A 248 16.09 16.86 -17.27
C LEU A 248 14.93 16.13 -17.97
N GLY A 249 14.59 16.63 -19.15
CA GLY A 249 13.94 15.84 -20.18
C GLY A 249 14.96 15.62 -21.29
N ARG A 250 15.80 14.58 -21.17
CA ARG A 250 16.57 14.00 -22.27
C ARG A 250 16.96 12.57 -21.89
N GLY A 251 16.63 11.63 -22.77
CA GLY A 251 17.03 10.22 -22.74
C GLY A 251 15.87 9.28 -22.47
#